data_AF-A0A7S2RLH0-F1
#
_entry.id   AF-A0A7S2RLH0-F1
#
_cell.length_a   1.000
_cell.length_b   1.000
_cell.length_c   1.000
_cell.angle_alpha   90.00
_cell.angle_beta   90.00
_cell.angle_gamma   90.00
#
_symmetry.space_group_name_H-M   'P 1'
#
loop_
_entity.id
_entity.type
_entity.pdbx_description
1 polymer ?
#
loop_
_entity_poly.entity_id
_entity_poly.type
_entity_poly.pdbx_seq_one_letter_code
_entity_poly.pdbx_strand_id
1 'polypeptide(L)'
;MCCYSELTSYHNPTRRNKHNKRPRSSLPAQSVHMKKSRVSPIPSIAYDVFMSFVSYYESNGETYCDASKILGTECYQAWLNTRTKPSSFPADVFRRTVVAHLTGTKKRKPFPKAVEASLLKAVRVKQVWPCFVNILDKNGSPVVFGNTGFRPRGYHESTETHGVSPFLPVSPTSSIHHETGFHNIEAVVRMEKLQEPDCFGQEIAPFQVPREEMQAINFFFDLPTFE
;
A
#
# COMPACT_ATOMS: atom_id res chain seq x y z
N MET A 1 37.33 -19.21 35.04
CA MET A 1 36.67 -20.51 35.15
C MET A 1 35.64 -20.62 34.04
N CYS A 2 35.80 -21.64 33.20
CA CYS A 2 35.02 -21.94 32.01
C CYS A 2 33.67 -22.57 32.37
N CYS A 3 32.58 -22.22 31.68
CA CYS A 3 31.46 -23.12 31.43
C CYS A 3 30.87 -22.79 30.05
N TYR A 4 31.26 -23.62 29.07
CA TYR A 4 30.57 -23.80 27.80
C TYR A 4 29.22 -24.50 28.08
N SER A 5 28.14 -24.04 27.45
CA SER A 5 26.85 -24.74 27.46
C SER A 5 26.35 -24.90 26.03
N GLU A 6 26.78 -26.03 25.47
CA GLU A 6 26.10 -26.95 24.56
C GLU A 6 25.07 -26.41 23.54
N LEU A 7 25.50 -26.47 22.29
CA LEU A 7 24.69 -26.48 21.06
C LEU A 7 23.85 -27.76 20.99
N THR A 8 22.54 -27.67 21.19
CA THR A 8 21.63 -28.76 20.81
C THR A 8 21.20 -28.61 19.35
N SER A 9 21.75 -29.49 18.52
CA SER A 9 21.38 -29.74 17.13
C SER A 9 19.94 -30.25 17.03
N TYR A 10 19.04 -29.44 16.45
CA TYR A 10 17.68 -29.87 16.10
C TYR A 10 17.68 -30.48 14.69
N HIS A 11 17.80 -31.82 14.63
CA HIS A 11 17.43 -32.60 13.45
C HIS A 11 15.91 -32.56 13.27
N ASN A 12 15.43 -32.00 12.16
CA ASN A 12 14.02 -32.02 11.79
C ASN A 12 13.79 -33.15 10.75
N PRO A 13 13.20 -34.30 11.13
CA PRO A 13 12.96 -35.39 10.20
C PRO A 13 11.82 -35.03 9.24
N THR A 14 12.16 -34.88 7.96
CA THR A 14 11.21 -34.80 6.83
C THR A 14 10.25 -35.99 6.83
N ARG A 15 9.05 -35.79 7.35
CA ARG A 15 7.93 -36.73 7.25
C ARG A 15 7.43 -36.77 5.79
N ARG A 16 7.91 -37.74 5.02
CA ARG A 16 7.31 -38.20 3.75
C ARG A 16 5.85 -38.61 4.02
N ASN A 17 4.89 -37.81 3.58
CA ASN A 17 3.49 -38.22 3.61
C ASN A 17 3.17 -39.02 2.35
N LYS A 18 2.98 -40.33 2.52
CA LYS A 18 2.61 -41.30 1.48
C LYS A 18 1.29 -40.88 0.82
N HIS A 19 1.31 -40.83 -0.51
CA HIS A 19 0.11 -40.74 -1.34
C HIS A 19 -0.88 -41.87 -1.04
N ASN A 20 -1.99 -41.55 -0.37
CA ASN A 20 -3.18 -42.37 -0.42
C ASN A 20 -3.94 -42.05 -1.71
N LYS A 21 -3.68 -42.84 -2.75
CA LYS A 21 -4.52 -42.92 -3.95
C LYS A 21 -5.87 -43.51 -3.53
N ARG A 22 -6.91 -42.68 -3.42
CA ARG A 22 -8.28 -43.17 -3.36
C ARG A 22 -8.80 -43.44 -4.79
N PRO A 23 -9.45 -44.59 -5.03
CA PRO A 23 -10.04 -44.91 -6.33
C PRO A 23 -11.20 -43.96 -6.64
N ARG A 24 -11.21 -43.45 -7.88
CA ARG A 24 -12.30 -42.66 -8.47
C ARG A 24 -13.50 -43.57 -8.70
N SER A 25 -14.53 -43.43 -7.88
CA SER A 25 -15.87 -43.93 -8.20
C SER A 25 -16.54 -42.93 -9.15
N SER A 26 -16.75 -43.37 -10.38
CA SER A 26 -17.49 -42.68 -11.44
C SER A 26 -18.99 -42.76 -11.20
N LEU A 27 -19.67 -41.61 -11.04
CA LEU A 27 -21.09 -41.47 -11.37
C LEU A 27 -21.36 -40.08 -11.97
N PRO A 28 -22.16 -39.99 -13.06
CA PRO A 28 -22.51 -38.74 -13.70
C PRO A 28 -23.87 -38.23 -13.18
N ALA A 29 -23.88 -37.07 -12.54
CA ALA A 29 -25.12 -36.33 -12.28
C ALA A 29 -24.97 -34.94 -12.90
N GLN A 30 -25.61 -34.76 -14.06
CA GLN A 30 -25.67 -33.51 -14.79
C GLN A 30 -26.46 -32.49 -13.97
N SER A 31 -25.76 -31.72 -13.13
CA SER A 31 -26.32 -30.53 -12.50
C SER A 31 -26.05 -29.34 -13.42
N VAL A 32 -27.12 -28.89 -14.10
CA VAL A 32 -27.12 -27.67 -14.90
C VAL A 32 -27.08 -26.49 -13.92
N HIS A 33 -25.91 -26.22 -13.37
CA HIS A 33 -25.68 -25.05 -12.54
C HIS A 33 -25.83 -23.81 -13.43
N MET A 34 -26.99 -23.17 -13.35
CA MET A 34 -27.21 -21.83 -13.86
C MET A 34 -26.09 -20.95 -13.34
N LYS A 35 -25.20 -20.54 -14.25
CA LYS A 35 -24.17 -19.54 -14.01
C LYS A 35 -24.89 -18.25 -13.66
N LYS A 36 -25.14 -18.02 -12.36
CA LYS A 36 -25.62 -16.74 -11.83
C LYS A 36 -24.57 -15.69 -12.20
N SER A 37 -24.76 -15.09 -13.37
CA SER A 37 -24.06 -13.90 -13.80
C SER A 37 -24.52 -12.78 -12.88
N ARG A 38 -23.77 -12.54 -11.80
CA ARG A 38 -24.06 -11.45 -10.86
C ARG A 38 -23.37 -10.19 -11.35
N VAL A 39 -24.16 -9.48 -12.13
CA VAL A 39 -24.29 -8.03 -12.32
C VAL A 39 -23.47 -7.15 -11.36
N SER A 40 -22.78 -6.23 -12.06
CA SER A 40 -22.17 -4.94 -11.74
C SER A 40 -21.17 -4.79 -10.58
N PRO A 41 -20.00 -4.16 -10.87
CA PRO A 41 -18.99 -3.87 -9.87
C PRO A 41 -19.56 -2.85 -8.89
N ILE A 42 -19.83 -3.28 -7.67
CA ILE A 42 -20.00 -2.35 -6.55
C ILE A 42 -18.70 -1.54 -6.53
N PRO A 43 -18.74 -0.19 -6.70
CA PRO A 43 -17.54 0.62 -6.48
C PRO A 43 -16.99 0.20 -5.12
N SER A 44 -15.74 -0.25 -5.12
CA SER A 44 -15.14 -0.85 -3.93
C SER A 44 -15.28 0.17 -2.81
N ILE A 45 -16.16 -0.10 -1.83
CA ILE A 45 -16.45 0.81 -0.71
C ILE A 45 -15.16 1.32 -0.06
N ALA A 46 -14.11 0.48 -0.06
CA ALA A 46 -12.78 0.87 0.42
C ALA A 46 -12.11 1.99 -0.39
N TYR A 47 -12.26 2.03 -1.72
CA TYR A 47 -11.71 3.08 -2.57
C TYR A 47 -12.35 4.42 -2.25
N ASP A 48 -13.68 4.45 -2.11
CA ASP A 48 -14.41 5.69 -1.81
C ASP A 48 -14.04 6.22 -0.42
N VAL A 49 -13.91 5.31 0.56
CA VAL A 49 -13.34 5.66 1.88
C VAL A 49 -11.95 6.24 1.74
N PHE A 50 -11.04 5.64 0.98
CA PHE A 50 -9.67 6.18 0.85
C PHE A 50 -9.67 7.57 0.20
N MET A 51 -10.47 7.76 -0.83
CA MET A 51 -10.55 9.04 -1.54
C MET A 51 -11.15 10.16 -0.67
N SER A 52 -11.99 9.85 0.32
CA SER A 52 -12.51 10.87 1.24
C SER A 52 -11.45 11.44 2.20
N PHE A 53 -10.28 10.79 2.33
CA PHE A 53 -9.15 11.29 3.13
C PHE A 53 -8.07 11.96 2.27
N VAL A 54 -8.27 12.09 0.97
CA VAL A 54 -7.35 12.82 0.09
C VAL A 54 -7.70 14.30 0.13
N SER A 55 -6.69 15.14 0.33
CA SER A 55 -6.83 16.60 0.29
C SER A 55 -6.11 17.16 -0.92
N TYR A 56 -6.76 18.06 -1.64
CA TYR A 56 -6.17 18.84 -2.72
C TYR A 56 -6.09 20.29 -2.28
N TYR A 57 -4.96 20.94 -2.57
CA TYR A 57 -4.77 22.35 -2.31
C TYR A 57 -3.99 22.98 -3.45
N GLU A 58 -4.23 24.27 -3.70
CA GLU A 58 -3.56 25.02 -4.76
C GLU A 58 -2.53 25.96 -4.13
N SER A 59 -1.33 25.98 -4.70
CA SER A 59 -0.27 26.90 -4.31
C SER A 59 0.43 27.39 -5.58
N ASN A 60 0.52 28.71 -5.77
CA ASN A 60 1.14 29.33 -6.95
C ASN A 60 0.56 28.87 -8.31
N GLY A 61 -0.73 28.52 -8.37
CA GLY A 61 -1.38 28.03 -9.59
C GLY A 61 -1.12 26.55 -9.91
N GLU A 62 -0.41 25.84 -9.04
CA GLU A 62 -0.22 24.39 -9.13
C GLU A 62 -1.10 23.65 -8.11
N THR A 63 -1.73 22.56 -8.54
CA THR A 63 -2.53 21.70 -7.66
C THR A 63 -1.66 20.63 -7.01
N TYR A 64 -1.60 20.65 -5.69
CA TYR A 64 -0.91 19.67 -4.86
C TYR A 64 -1.90 18.66 -4.28
N CYS A 65 -1.45 17.43 -4.09
CA CYS A 65 -2.24 16.33 -3.55
C CYS A 65 -1.57 15.76 -2.30
N ASP A 66 -2.29 15.76 -1.18
CA ASP A 66 -1.88 15.08 0.06
C ASP A 66 -2.77 13.85 0.31
N ALA A 67 -2.13 12.68 0.26
CA ALA A 67 -2.75 11.38 0.51
C ALA A 67 -2.24 10.72 1.81
N SER A 68 -1.46 11.44 2.64
CA SER A 68 -0.85 10.90 3.87
C SER A 68 -1.89 10.40 4.87
N LYS A 69 -3.06 11.05 4.94
CA LYS A 69 -4.18 10.69 5.82
C LYS A 69 -4.79 9.32 5.53
N ILE A 70 -4.57 8.73 4.35
CA ILE A 70 -4.99 7.34 4.06
C ILE A 70 -4.32 6.35 5.02
N LEU A 71 -3.09 6.64 5.47
CA LEU A 71 -2.37 5.82 6.46
C LEU A 71 -2.65 6.26 7.90
N GLY A 72 -3.57 7.21 8.11
CA GLY A 72 -3.97 7.73 9.41
C GLY A 72 -5.00 6.85 10.11
N THR A 73 -5.06 6.96 11.44
CA THR A 73 -5.97 6.20 12.29
C THR A 73 -7.44 6.41 11.91
N GLU A 74 -7.83 7.63 11.54
CA GLU A 74 -9.19 7.98 11.14
C GLU A 74 -9.64 7.20 9.89
N CYS A 75 -8.78 7.11 8.86
CA CYS A 75 -9.09 6.37 7.65
C CYS A 75 -9.21 4.87 7.93
N TYR A 76 -8.35 4.33 8.79
CA TYR A 76 -8.44 2.93 9.21
C TYR A 76 -9.77 2.62 9.93
N GLN A 77 -10.19 3.48 10.86
CA GLN A 77 -11.47 3.34 11.56
C GLN A 77 -12.67 3.48 10.62
N ALA A 78 -12.68 4.48 9.74
CA ALA A 78 -13.72 4.64 8.73
C ALA A 78 -13.82 3.38 7.85
N TRP A 79 -12.68 2.82 7.43
CA TRP A 79 -12.65 1.59 6.66
C TRP A 79 -13.18 0.38 7.45
N LEU A 80 -12.87 0.26 8.75
CA LEU A 80 -13.41 -0.81 9.61
C LEU A 80 -14.93 -0.73 9.70
N ASN A 81 -15.48 0.47 9.85
CA ASN A 81 -16.92 0.70 9.94
C ASN A 81 -17.68 0.27 8.67
N THR A 82 -17.01 0.20 7.52
CA THR A 82 -17.63 -0.31 6.28
C THR A 82 -17.75 -1.84 6.23
N ARG A 83 -17.16 -2.56 7.20
CA ARG A 83 -17.14 -4.03 7.20
C ARG A 83 -18.30 -4.59 8.00
N THR A 84 -19.22 -5.25 7.31
CA THR A 84 -20.33 -6.00 7.95
C THR A 84 -19.83 -7.14 8.83
N LYS A 85 -18.71 -7.78 8.46
CA LYS A 85 -18.10 -8.88 9.22
C LYS A 85 -16.67 -8.51 9.59
N PRO A 86 -16.32 -8.48 10.89
CA PRO A 86 -14.95 -8.22 11.30
C PRO A 86 -14.03 -9.34 10.81
N SER A 87 -12.88 -8.95 10.25
CA SER A 87 -11.81 -9.90 9.92
C SER A 87 -11.02 -10.24 11.17
N SER A 88 -10.49 -11.46 11.28
CA SER A 88 -9.55 -11.83 12.35
C SER A 88 -8.24 -11.02 12.30
N PHE A 89 -7.87 -10.47 11.14
CA PHE A 89 -6.64 -9.71 10.93
C PHE A 89 -6.93 -8.40 10.20
N PRO A 90 -7.67 -7.48 10.84
CA PRO A 90 -8.18 -6.29 10.16
C PRO A 90 -7.06 -5.40 9.63
N ALA A 91 -5.97 -5.23 10.39
CA ALA A 91 -4.79 -4.45 9.99
C ALA A 91 -4.14 -4.98 8.70
N ASP A 92 -3.95 -6.29 8.61
CA ASP A 92 -3.33 -6.88 7.42
C ASP A 92 -4.25 -6.83 6.19
N VAL A 93 -5.56 -7.01 6.39
CA VAL A 93 -6.55 -6.85 5.31
C VAL A 93 -6.61 -5.41 4.82
N PHE A 94 -6.53 -4.42 5.72
CA PHE A 94 -6.43 -3.01 5.36
C PHE A 94 -5.17 -2.75 4.54
N ARG A 95 -3.99 -3.15 5.03
CA ARG A 95 -2.71 -3.03 4.31
C ARG A 95 -2.78 -3.62 2.92
N ARG A 96 -3.25 -4.87 2.80
CA ARG A 96 -3.39 -5.57 1.51
C ARG A 96 -4.37 -4.86 0.57
N THR A 97 -5.39 -4.18 1.12
CA THR A 97 -6.37 -3.41 0.35
C THR A 97 -5.74 -2.14 -0.21
N VAL A 98 -5.04 -1.36 0.63
CA VAL A 98 -4.30 -0.15 0.19
C VAL A 98 -3.29 -0.50 -0.89
N VAL A 99 -2.44 -1.52 -0.66
CA VAL A 99 -1.43 -1.97 -1.64
C VAL A 99 -2.07 -2.41 -2.95
N ALA A 100 -3.23 -3.06 -2.92
CA ALA A 100 -3.90 -3.50 -4.14
C ALA A 100 -4.41 -2.34 -5.00
N HIS A 101 -4.88 -1.24 -4.40
CA HIS A 101 -5.20 -0.02 -5.14
C HIS A 101 -3.95 0.71 -5.63
N LEU A 102 -2.87 0.70 -4.83
CA LEU A 102 -1.59 1.33 -5.20
C LEU A 102 -0.89 0.64 -6.37
N THR A 103 -1.02 -0.68 -6.48
CA THR A 103 -0.37 -1.52 -7.51
C THR A 103 -1.32 -1.92 -8.64
N GLY A 104 -2.61 -1.60 -8.55
CA GLY A 104 -3.64 -2.06 -9.49
C GLY A 104 -3.84 -3.58 -9.52
N THR A 105 -3.42 -4.30 -8.47
CA THR A 105 -3.55 -5.76 -8.41
C THR A 105 -4.97 -6.20 -8.04
N LYS A 106 -5.30 -7.47 -8.30
CA LYS A 106 -6.61 -8.08 -7.97
C LYS A 106 -7.82 -7.39 -8.62
N LYS A 107 -7.65 -6.85 -9.83
CA LYS A 107 -8.70 -6.17 -10.60
C LYS A 107 -9.34 -4.99 -9.85
N ARG A 108 -8.56 -4.34 -8.98
CA ARG A 108 -9.03 -3.15 -8.26
C ARG A 108 -8.77 -1.90 -9.06
N LYS A 109 -9.65 -0.91 -8.91
CA LYS A 109 -9.47 0.42 -9.50
C LYS A 109 -8.21 1.07 -8.91
N PRO A 110 -7.20 1.44 -9.72
CA PRO A 110 -6.00 2.09 -9.21
C PRO A 110 -6.30 3.50 -8.69
N PHE A 111 -5.45 4.02 -7.81
CA PHE A 111 -5.53 5.42 -7.38
C PHE A 111 -5.20 6.38 -8.53
N PRO A 112 -5.75 7.59 -8.57
CA PRO A 112 -5.32 8.61 -9.53
C PRO A 112 -3.81 8.88 -9.40
N LYS A 113 -3.15 9.21 -10.50
CA LYS A 113 -1.69 9.41 -10.57
C LYS A 113 -1.13 10.30 -9.45
N ALA A 114 -1.75 11.45 -9.20
CA ALA A 114 -1.33 12.39 -8.14
C ALA A 114 -1.43 11.78 -6.72
N VAL A 115 -2.52 11.05 -6.46
CA VAL A 115 -2.76 10.35 -5.17
C VAL A 115 -1.77 9.22 -4.99
N GLU A 116 -1.53 8.42 -6.03
CA GLU A 116 -0.55 7.34 -6.01
C GLU A 116 0.85 7.87 -5.67
N ALA A 117 1.30 8.92 -6.37
CA ALA A 117 2.61 9.52 -6.14
C ALA A 117 2.77 10.04 -4.71
N SER A 118 1.75 10.74 -4.19
CA SER A 118 1.72 11.24 -2.82
C SER A 118 1.76 10.10 -1.79
N LEU A 119 0.91 9.08 -1.98
CA LEU A 119 0.82 7.93 -1.09
C LEU A 119 2.09 7.07 -1.11
N LEU A 120 2.72 6.90 -2.27
CA LEU A 120 4.00 6.19 -2.42
C LEU A 120 5.11 6.82 -1.59
N LYS A 121 5.19 8.15 -1.55
CA LYS A 121 6.15 8.86 -0.67
C LYS A 121 5.94 8.44 0.78
N ALA A 122 4.69 8.44 1.26
CA ALA A 122 4.36 8.06 2.63
C ALA A 122 4.64 6.58 2.94
N VAL A 123 4.24 5.63 2.06
CA VAL A 123 4.43 4.19 2.32
C VAL A 123 5.87 3.71 2.17
N ARG A 124 6.74 4.49 1.49
CA ARG A 124 8.16 4.17 1.31
C ARG A 124 9.01 4.52 2.53
N VAL A 125 8.54 5.43 3.38
CA VAL A 125 9.22 5.74 4.65
C VAL A 125 9.29 4.47 5.50
N LYS A 126 10.49 4.15 5.99
CA LYS A 126 10.74 2.98 6.87
C LYS A 126 10.28 3.26 8.29
N GLN A 127 8.98 3.41 8.45
CA GLN A 127 8.33 3.67 9.74
C GLN A 127 7.02 2.89 9.83
N VAL A 128 6.59 2.58 11.06
CA VAL A 128 5.26 1.99 11.26
C VAL A 128 4.20 2.97 10.76
N TRP A 129 3.22 2.48 10.01
CA TRP A 129 2.15 3.34 9.51
C TRP A 129 1.37 3.95 10.68
N PRO A 130 1.01 5.25 10.63
CA PRO A 130 0.36 5.93 11.75
C PRO A 130 -0.88 5.22 12.28
N CYS A 131 -1.69 4.61 11.41
CA CYS A 131 -2.88 3.87 11.78
C CYS A 131 -2.65 2.58 12.58
N PHE A 132 -1.41 2.08 12.66
CA PHE A 132 -1.06 0.87 13.41
C PHE A 132 -0.28 1.15 14.69
N VAL A 133 -0.02 2.43 14.99
CA VAL A 133 0.60 2.80 16.26
C VAL A 133 -0.33 2.37 17.40
N ASN A 134 0.22 1.67 18.38
CA ASN A 134 -0.49 1.11 19.53
C ASN A 134 -1.54 0.02 19.21
N ILE A 135 -1.59 -0.51 17.99
CA ILE A 135 -2.43 -1.67 17.67
C ILE A 135 -1.68 -2.96 17.99
N LEU A 136 -2.30 -3.81 18.80
CA LEU A 136 -1.82 -5.15 19.11
C LEU A 136 -2.55 -6.18 18.24
N ASP A 137 -1.81 -7.19 17.76
CA ASP A 137 -2.38 -8.35 17.10
C ASP A 137 -3.02 -9.29 18.12
N LYS A 138 -3.71 -10.34 17.64
CA LYS A 138 -4.35 -11.38 18.47
C LYS A 138 -3.42 -12.07 19.48
N ASN A 139 -2.11 -12.02 19.26
CA ASN A 139 -1.08 -12.58 20.14
C ASN A 139 -0.55 -11.56 21.16
N GLY A 140 -1.11 -10.34 21.22
CA GLY A 140 -0.60 -9.25 22.04
C GLY A 140 0.67 -8.57 21.51
N SER A 141 1.14 -8.96 20.31
CA SER A 141 2.33 -8.35 19.69
C SER A 141 1.98 -7.07 18.93
N PRO A 142 2.82 -6.02 18.94
CA PRO A 142 2.55 -4.80 18.21
C PRO A 142 2.57 -5.02 16.69
N VAL A 143 1.65 -4.38 15.97
CA VAL A 143 1.57 -4.43 14.51
C VAL A 143 2.62 -3.48 13.90
N VAL A 144 3.64 -4.04 13.25
CA VAL A 144 4.81 -3.27 12.72
C VAL A 144 4.78 -3.05 11.20
N PHE A 145 3.59 -2.93 10.60
CA PHE A 145 3.49 -2.69 9.15
C PHE A 145 4.04 -1.31 8.78
N GLY A 146 4.87 -1.27 7.73
CA GLY A 146 5.55 -0.07 7.25
C GLY A 146 7.04 -0.01 7.59
N ASN A 147 7.49 -0.74 8.62
CA ASN A 147 8.87 -0.67 9.10
C ASN A 147 9.92 -1.04 8.02
N THR A 148 9.59 -1.95 7.09
CA THR A 148 10.49 -2.33 6.00
C THR A 148 10.49 -1.34 4.82
N GLY A 149 9.53 -0.42 4.78
CA GLY A 149 9.18 0.39 3.61
C GLY A 149 8.49 -0.41 2.50
N PHE A 150 7.77 0.30 1.63
CA PHE A 150 7.14 -0.27 0.44
C PHE A 150 8.05 -0.21 -0.79
N ARG A 151 8.60 -1.36 -1.19
CA ARG A 151 9.52 -1.47 -2.35
C ARG A 151 8.86 -1.52 -3.74
N PRO A 152 7.67 -2.13 -3.93
CA PRO A 152 7.08 -2.20 -5.26
C PRO A 152 6.82 -0.81 -5.86
N ARG A 153 6.77 -0.78 -7.19
CA ARG A 153 6.32 0.41 -7.93
C ARG A 153 4.81 0.54 -7.83
N GLY A 154 4.34 1.78 -7.90
CA GLY A 154 2.92 2.04 -8.09
C GLY A 154 2.43 1.58 -9.46
N TYR A 155 1.11 1.57 -9.63
CA TYR A 155 0.48 1.21 -10.89
C TYR A 155 0.92 2.15 -12.03
N HIS A 156 0.85 3.47 -11.81
CA HIS A 156 1.23 4.47 -12.81
C HIS A 156 2.75 4.53 -13.01
N GLU A 157 3.56 4.40 -11.94
CA GLU A 157 5.03 4.31 -12.06
C GLU A 157 5.46 3.11 -12.93
N SER A 158 4.74 1.99 -12.84
CA SER A 158 5.04 0.78 -13.63
C SER A 158 4.71 0.95 -15.10
N THR A 159 3.60 1.64 -15.42
CA THR A 159 3.19 1.88 -16.81
C THR A 159 4.13 2.83 -17.56
N GLU A 160 4.72 3.81 -16.89
CA GLU A 160 5.62 4.78 -17.51
C GLU A 160 6.96 4.19 -17.89
N THR A 161 7.52 3.33 -17.03
CA THR A 161 8.86 2.80 -17.25
C THR A 161 8.92 1.87 -18.46
N HIS A 162 7.80 1.26 -18.83
CA HIS A 162 7.82 0.24 -19.85
C HIS A 162 7.74 0.78 -21.27
N GLY A 163 7.31 2.02 -21.56
CA GLY A 163 7.34 2.67 -22.89
C GLY A 163 6.74 1.88 -24.07
N VAL A 164 6.27 0.67 -23.80
CA VAL A 164 5.89 -0.41 -24.70
C VAL A 164 4.65 -0.94 -24.03
N SER A 165 3.50 -0.59 -24.62
CA SER A 165 2.19 -0.97 -24.14
C SER A 165 2.13 -2.48 -23.83
N PRO A 166 1.89 -2.90 -22.57
CA PRO A 166 1.73 -4.31 -22.23
C PRO A 166 0.39 -4.89 -22.71
N PHE A 167 -0.44 -4.07 -23.38
CA PHE A 167 -1.77 -4.41 -23.87
C PHE A 167 -1.94 -4.17 -25.37
N LEU A 168 -0.86 -4.29 -26.16
CA LEU A 168 -1.10 -4.67 -27.54
C LEU A 168 -1.50 -6.16 -27.55
N PRO A 169 -2.72 -6.51 -27.98
CA PRO A 169 -3.04 -7.90 -28.26
C PRO A 169 -1.98 -8.39 -29.24
N VAL A 170 -1.37 -9.53 -28.92
CA VAL A 170 -0.46 -10.20 -29.83
C VAL A 170 -1.30 -10.58 -31.05
N SER A 171 -1.34 -9.70 -32.05
CA SER A 171 -1.88 -10.02 -33.35
C SER A 171 -1.08 -11.24 -33.82
N PRO A 172 -1.74 -12.34 -34.22
CA PRO A 172 -1.04 -13.50 -34.73
C PRO A 172 -0.19 -13.05 -35.91
N THR A 173 1.11 -13.30 -35.81
CA THR A 173 2.13 -13.02 -36.81
C THR A 173 1.74 -13.66 -38.14
N SER A 174 1.13 -12.89 -39.04
CA SER A 174 1.18 -13.16 -40.46
C SER A 174 2.47 -12.54 -40.99
N SER A 175 3.41 -13.40 -41.34
CA SER A 175 4.62 -13.07 -42.08
C SER A 175 4.26 -12.37 -43.39
N ILE A 176 4.52 -11.07 -43.48
CA ILE A 176 4.56 -10.37 -44.76
C ILE A 176 5.80 -9.47 -44.75
N HIS A 177 6.77 -9.88 -45.57
CA HIS A 177 7.83 -9.04 -46.09
C HIS A 177 7.24 -7.76 -46.68
N HIS A 178 7.79 -6.59 -46.36
CA HIS A 178 8.32 -5.69 -47.39
C HIS A 178 9.13 -4.53 -46.80
N GLU A 179 10.03 -4.09 -47.66
CA GLU A 179 11.16 -3.20 -47.48
C GLU A 179 10.84 -1.70 -47.31
N THR A 180 11.92 -1.00 -46.94
CA THR A 180 12.28 0.39 -47.27
C THR A 180 11.59 1.55 -46.57
N GLY A 181 12.39 2.23 -45.75
CA GLY A 181 12.80 3.59 -46.07
C GLY A 181 12.28 4.72 -45.17
N PHE A 182 13.18 5.69 -44.97
CA PHE A 182 12.94 7.11 -44.65
C PHE A 182 13.17 7.61 -43.21
N HIS A 183 14.33 8.29 -43.12
CA HIS A 183 14.69 9.55 -42.49
C HIS A 183 14.82 9.72 -40.97
N ASN A 184 16.10 9.82 -40.58
CA ASN A 184 16.63 10.59 -39.46
C ASN A 184 16.02 12.00 -39.40
N ILE A 185 15.47 12.34 -38.24
CA ILE A 185 15.25 13.73 -37.83
C ILE A 185 16.15 13.96 -36.61
N GLU A 186 17.25 14.68 -36.82
CA GLU A 186 18.07 15.24 -35.75
C GLU A 186 17.27 16.35 -35.05
N ALA A 187 16.81 16.07 -33.83
CA ALA A 187 16.25 17.09 -32.96
C ALA A 187 17.38 17.72 -32.13
N VAL A 188 17.85 18.89 -32.57
CA VAL A 188 18.73 19.78 -31.82
C VAL A 188 17.93 20.39 -30.67
N VAL A 189 18.09 19.82 -29.46
CA VAL A 189 17.56 20.43 -28.22
C VAL A 189 18.58 21.43 -27.70
N ARG A 190 18.24 22.71 -27.86
CA ARG A 190 18.97 23.86 -27.33
C ARG A 190 18.74 23.93 -25.82
N MET A 191 19.77 23.63 -25.03
CA MET A 191 19.73 23.79 -23.58
C MET A 191 19.85 25.29 -23.23
N GLU A 192 18.73 25.92 -22.87
CA GLU A 192 18.77 27.21 -22.17
C GLU A 192 19.14 26.99 -20.70
N LYS A 193 20.18 27.71 -20.30
CA LYS A 193 20.85 27.65 -19.00
C LYS A 193 20.03 28.49 -18.02
N LEU A 194 19.15 27.84 -17.24
CA LEU A 194 18.44 28.52 -16.15
C LEU A 194 19.43 28.81 -15.02
N GLN A 195 19.56 30.10 -14.74
CA GLN A 195 20.39 30.68 -13.71
C GLN A 195 19.69 30.50 -12.36
N GLU A 196 20.32 29.75 -11.45
CA GLU A 196 19.81 29.53 -10.10
C GLU A 196 19.85 30.85 -9.30
N PRO A 197 18.76 31.24 -8.60
CA PRO A 197 18.81 32.33 -7.65
C PRO A 197 19.49 31.87 -6.35
N ASP A 198 20.52 32.60 -5.95
CA ASP A 198 21.20 32.47 -4.67
C ASP A 198 20.21 32.64 -3.50
N CYS A 199 19.73 31.52 -2.95
CA CYS A 199 18.99 31.50 -1.69
C CYS A 199 19.97 31.73 -0.53
N PHE A 200 20.18 33.01 -0.22
CA PHE A 200 20.82 33.50 0.99
C PHE A 200 20.26 32.82 2.23
N GLY A 201 21.16 32.28 3.06
CA GLY A 201 20.84 31.61 4.31
C GLY A 201 20.15 32.55 5.31
N GLN A 202 18.92 32.21 5.68
CA GLN A 202 18.32 32.69 6.91
C GLN A 202 18.75 31.77 8.05
N GLU A 203 19.61 32.32 8.90
CA GLU A 203 20.01 31.78 10.18
C GLU A 203 18.77 31.64 11.07
N ILE A 204 18.31 30.39 11.25
CA ILE A 204 17.15 30.07 12.08
C ILE A 204 17.59 30.22 13.55
N ALA A 205 17.14 31.30 14.19
CA ALA A 205 17.36 31.53 15.62
C ALA A 205 16.77 30.37 16.44
N PRO A 206 17.46 29.93 17.52
CA PRO A 206 17.01 28.81 18.34
C PRO A 206 15.67 29.13 19.01
N PHE A 207 14.67 28.29 18.72
CA PHE A 207 13.34 28.33 19.32
C PHE A 207 13.44 28.06 20.83
N GLN A 208 13.30 29.11 21.65
CA GLN A 208 13.20 28.96 23.10
C GLN A 208 11.77 28.56 23.47
N VAL A 209 11.61 27.33 23.96
CA VAL A 209 10.34 26.86 24.55
C VAL A 209 10.20 27.45 25.96
N PRO A 210 9.14 28.21 26.27
CA PRO A 210 8.88 28.72 27.61
C PRO A 210 8.71 27.57 28.61
N ARG A 211 9.42 27.62 29.73
CA ARG A 211 9.57 26.54 30.71
C ARG A 211 8.45 26.51 31.78
N GLU A 212 7.30 27.14 31.55
CA GLU A 212 6.34 27.42 32.64
C GLU A 212 5.05 26.57 32.70
N GLU A 213 4.80 25.61 31.80
CA GLU A 213 3.58 24.79 31.87
C GLU A 213 3.82 23.29 32.17
N MET A 214 4.56 22.98 33.24
CA MET A 214 4.68 21.61 33.77
C MET A 214 4.09 21.44 35.18
N GLN A 215 2.96 22.10 35.49
CA GLN A 215 2.28 21.92 36.78
C GLN A 215 0.74 21.92 36.66
N ALA A 216 0.13 20.96 35.96
CA ALA A 216 -1.33 20.76 36.09
C ALA A 216 -1.87 19.43 35.53
N ILE A 217 -1.29 18.27 35.85
CA ILE A 217 -2.00 16.99 35.64
C ILE A 217 -1.70 16.03 36.80
N ASN A 218 -2.25 16.33 37.98
CA ASN A 218 -2.28 15.41 39.13
C ASN A 218 -3.61 15.51 39.90
N PHE A 219 -4.72 15.76 39.19
CA PHE A 219 -6.05 15.77 39.77
C PHE A 219 -7.03 15.28 38.72
N PHE A 220 -7.41 13.99 38.74
CA PHE A 220 -8.84 13.62 38.73
C PHE A 220 -9.09 12.11 38.91
N PHE A 221 -9.57 11.78 40.11
CA PHE A 221 -10.67 10.86 40.46
C PHE A 221 -10.46 9.33 40.49
N ASP A 222 -10.21 8.90 41.73
CA ASP A 222 -10.92 7.87 42.49
C ASP A 222 -12.19 7.27 41.86
N LEU A 223 -12.19 5.94 41.83
CA LEU A 223 -13.30 5.03 41.55
C LEU A 223 -14.20 4.88 42.78
N PRO A 224 -15.52 4.69 42.63
CA PRO A 224 -16.31 3.95 43.60
C PRO A 224 -16.35 2.46 43.22
N THR A 225 -15.85 1.62 44.11
CA THR A 225 -16.15 0.18 44.19
C THR A 225 -17.61 -0.01 44.60
N PHE A 226 -18.39 -0.74 43.80
CA PHE A 226 -19.70 -1.26 44.21
C PHE A 226 -19.52 -2.67 44.75
N GLU A 227 -19.99 -2.90 45.98
CA GLU A 227 -20.23 -4.22 46.59
C GLU A 227 -21.42 -4.94 45.95
#